data_AF-A0A5C7Q0D5-F1
#
_entry.id   AF-A0A5C7Q0D5-F1
#
_cell.length_a   1.000
_cell.length_b   1.000
_cell.length_c   1.000
_cell.angle_alpha   90.00
_cell.angle_beta   90.00
_cell.angle_gamma   90.00
#
_symmetry.space_group_name_H-M   'P 1'
#
loop_
_entity.id
_entity.type
_entity.pdbx_description
1 polymer ?
#
loop_
_entity_poly.entity_id
_entity_poly.type
_entity_poly.pdbx_seq_one_letter_code
_entity_poly.pdbx_strand_id
1 'polypeptide(L)'
;MPGKYYTASFKDIAVTAVQDLFEITAPSGAAVVIHGWSVSQKTEVADAAEEGLTLVTNRGVGSTTSGSGGSSVTPQPTDDDTASAAATVERNNTTVMAAGSGSLEELEVHAWNIRAPFIMFYPPELRPKIKASARWTLELETAPADSITMSGTVWFEE
;
A
#
# COMPACT_ATOMS: atom_id res chain seq x y z
N MET A 1 20.07 1.41 -16.28
CA MET A 1 18.81 1.81 -16.97
C MET A 1 18.01 2.61 -15.97
N PRO A 2 17.35 3.73 -16.34
CA PRO A 2 16.38 4.34 -15.43
C PRO A 2 15.34 3.27 -15.07
N GLY A 3 14.91 3.21 -13.81
CA GLY A 3 13.92 2.22 -13.40
C GLY A 3 12.57 2.47 -14.04
N LYS A 4 11.79 1.40 -14.17
CA LYS A 4 10.49 1.43 -14.83
C LYS A 4 9.43 1.77 -13.80
N TYR A 5 8.58 2.74 -14.11
CA TYR A 5 7.57 3.25 -13.18
C TYR A 5 6.23 2.57 -13.40
N TYR A 6 5.60 2.20 -12.29
CA TYR A 6 4.34 1.47 -12.26
C TYR A 6 3.36 2.11 -11.28
N THR A 7 2.08 1.92 -11.55
CA THR A 7 0.98 2.32 -10.67
C THR A 7 0.05 1.14 -10.43
N ALA A 8 -0.48 1.03 -9.22
CA ALA A 8 -1.57 0.12 -8.89
C ALA A 8 -2.63 0.86 -8.09
N SER A 9 -3.90 0.50 -8.27
CA SER A 9 -5.01 1.18 -7.59
C SER A 9 -6.13 0.23 -7.20
N PHE A 10 -6.88 0.65 -6.19
CA PHE A 10 -8.19 0.11 -5.89
C PHE A 10 -9.22 1.24 -5.88
N LYS A 11 -10.45 0.91 -6.23
CA LYS A 11 -11.53 1.89 -6.36
C LYS A 11 -12.77 1.38 -5.66
N ASP A 12 -13.36 2.26 -4.87
CA ASP A 12 -14.67 2.10 -4.25
C ASP A 12 -14.85 0.78 -3.48
N ILE A 13 -13.88 0.43 -2.63
CA ILE A 13 -13.94 -0.74 -1.75
C ILE A 13 -14.46 -0.32 -0.38
N ALA A 14 -15.43 -1.09 0.15
CA ALA A 14 -15.87 -0.96 1.53
C ALA A 14 -14.80 -1.47 2.50
N VAL A 15 -14.46 -0.67 3.50
CA VAL A 15 -13.44 -0.95 4.51
C VAL A 15 -14.08 -0.85 5.89
N THR A 16 -13.98 -1.93 6.66
CA THR A 16 -14.65 -2.08 7.97
C THR A 16 -13.72 -2.61 9.07
N ALA A 17 -12.45 -2.86 8.74
CA ALA A 17 -11.49 -3.49 9.63
C ALA A 17 -10.06 -3.03 9.31
N VAL A 18 -9.15 -3.35 10.23
CA VAL A 18 -7.71 -3.30 9.99
C VAL A 18 -7.35 -4.20 8.81
N GLN A 19 -6.52 -3.69 7.90
CA GLN A 19 -6.13 -4.40 6.68
C GLN A 19 -4.91 -3.76 6.01
N ASP A 20 -4.22 -4.51 5.16
CA ASP A 20 -3.27 -3.92 4.22
C ASP A 20 -4.03 -3.35 3.03
N LEU A 21 -4.02 -2.03 2.87
CA LEU A 21 -4.61 -1.36 1.71
C LEU A 21 -3.85 -1.73 0.43
N PHE A 22 -2.53 -1.81 0.53
CA PHE A 22 -1.65 -2.35 -0.50
C PHE A 22 -0.60 -3.27 0.12
N GLU A 23 -0.33 -4.39 -0.53
CA GLU A 23 0.86 -5.21 -0.31
C GLU A 23 1.62 -5.35 -1.63
N ILE A 24 2.91 -5.04 -1.63
CA ILE A 24 3.78 -5.20 -2.79
C ILE A 24 4.86 -6.22 -2.47
N THR A 25 4.92 -7.30 -3.24
CA THR A 25 6.01 -8.28 -3.21
C THR A 25 6.97 -8.00 -4.36
N ALA A 26 8.22 -7.67 -4.02
CA ALA A 26 9.28 -7.51 -5.02
C ALA A 26 9.58 -8.85 -5.73
N PRO A 27 9.86 -8.84 -7.04
CA PRO A 27 10.24 -10.05 -7.74
C PRO A 27 11.57 -10.62 -7.22
N SER A 28 11.87 -11.87 -7.52
CA SER A 28 13.10 -12.52 -7.05
C SER A 28 14.40 -11.99 -7.68
N GLY A 29 14.29 -11.25 -8.80
CA GLY A 29 15.44 -10.73 -9.55
C GLY A 29 15.67 -9.22 -9.44
N ALA A 30 14.77 -8.45 -8.81
CA ALA A 30 14.85 -7.00 -8.75
C ALA A 30 14.35 -6.43 -7.42
N ALA A 31 14.83 -5.25 -7.06
CA ALA A 31 14.33 -4.49 -5.92
C ALA A 31 13.16 -3.61 -6.36
N VAL A 32 12.28 -3.25 -5.44
CA VAL A 32 11.21 -2.27 -5.68
C VAL A 32 11.45 -1.03 -4.83
N VAL A 33 11.21 0.14 -5.40
CA VAL A 33 11.29 1.44 -4.73
C VAL A 33 9.93 2.11 -4.73
N ILE A 34 9.42 2.48 -3.55
CA ILE A 34 8.12 3.16 -3.42
C ILE A 34 8.34 4.66 -3.60
N HIS A 35 7.62 5.26 -4.56
CA HIS A 35 7.70 6.69 -4.86
C HIS A 35 6.61 7.50 -4.15
N GLY A 36 5.47 6.88 -3.89
CA GLY A 36 4.39 7.50 -3.13
C GLY A 36 3.13 6.66 -3.11
N TRP A 37 2.15 7.14 -2.39
CA TRP A 37 0.82 6.55 -2.31
C TRP A 37 -0.22 7.62 -2.02
N SER A 38 -1.48 7.29 -2.28
CA SER A 38 -2.61 8.12 -1.93
C SER A 38 -3.79 7.28 -1.49
N VAL A 39 -4.55 7.82 -0.55
CA VAL A 39 -5.84 7.27 -0.10
C VAL A 39 -6.89 8.37 -0.06
N SER A 40 -8.11 8.00 -0.38
CA SER A 40 -9.28 8.86 -0.29
C SER A 40 -10.50 8.02 0.02
N GLN A 41 -11.57 8.67 0.46
CA GLN A 41 -12.85 8.02 0.70
C GLN A 41 -13.99 8.94 0.23
N LYS A 42 -15.17 8.37 0.00
CA LYS A 42 -16.35 9.11 -0.53
C LYS A 42 -17.63 8.95 0.27
N THR A 43 -17.58 8.30 1.42
CA THR A 43 -18.66 8.16 2.40
C THR A 43 -18.49 9.18 3.54
N GLU A 44 -19.49 9.30 4.43
CA GLU A 44 -19.29 9.94 5.74
C GLU A 44 -18.69 11.38 5.74
N VAL A 45 -18.97 12.17 4.71
CA VAL A 45 -18.42 13.54 4.57
C VAL A 45 -19.13 14.59 5.45
N ALA A 46 -19.90 14.17 6.46
CA ALA A 46 -20.66 15.03 7.37
C ALA A 46 -19.89 15.30 8.67
N ASP A 47 -20.06 16.49 9.27
CA ASP A 47 -19.23 16.95 10.41
C ASP A 47 -19.27 16.07 11.67
N ALA A 48 -20.26 15.18 11.81
CA ALA A 48 -20.37 14.25 12.94
C ALA A 48 -19.65 12.90 12.73
N ALA A 49 -19.07 12.67 11.55
CA ALA A 49 -18.42 11.41 11.17
C ALA A 49 -16.91 11.59 10.91
N GLU A 50 -16.29 12.63 11.50
CA GLU A 50 -14.85 12.85 11.38
C GLU A 50 -14.08 11.83 12.23
N GLU A 51 -13.32 10.97 11.56
CA GLU A 51 -12.40 10.02 12.19
C GLU A 51 -10.95 10.23 11.72
N GLY A 52 -10.03 9.94 12.64
CA GLY A 52 -8.60 9.87 12.36
C GLY A 52 -8.17 8.41 12.27
N LEU A 53 -7.69 7.99 11.11
CA LEU A 53 -7.25 6.62 10.86
C LEU A 53 -5.73 6.52 10.85
N THR A 54 -5.18 5.54 11.56
CA THR A 54 -3.73 5.31 11.59
C THR A 54 -3.32 4.53 10.35
N LEU A 55 -2.47 5.14 9.52
CA LEU A 55 -1.84 4.53 8.36
C LEU A 55 -0.37 4.28 8.68
N VAL A 56 0.08 3.05 8.45
CA VAL A 56 1.45 2.62 8.71
C VAL A 56 2.04 2.04 7.44
N THR A 57 3.33 2.24 7.21
CA THR A 57 4.03 1.51 6.16
C THR A 57 5.02 0.55 6.77
N ASN A 58 4.93 -0.73 6.39
CA ASN A 58 5.73 -1.81 6.95
C ASN A 58 6.59 -2.45 5.86
N ARG A 59 7.81 -2.87 6.23
CA ARG A 59 8.69 -3.68 5.39
C ARG A 59 8.86 -5.07 5.99
N GLY A 60 8.50 -6.08 5.20
CA GLY A 60 8.76 -7.47 5.53
C GLY A 60 10.19 -7.89 5.15
N VAL A 61 10.98 -8.32 6.13
CA VAL A 61 12.37 -8.76 5.94
C VAL A 61 12.50 -10.25 6.22
N GLY A 62 13.07 -10.99 5.27
CA GLY A 62 13.24 -12.43 5.38
C GLY A 62 11.99 -13.19 4.94
N SER A 63 11.69 -14.31 5.61
CA SER A 63 10.55 -15.16 5.25
C SER A 63 9.27 -14.68 5.93
N THR A 64 8.67 -13.60 5.40
CA THR A 64 7.34 -13.12 5.81
C THR A 64 6.23 -13.89 5.10
N THR A 65 5.06 -13.92 5.73
CA THR A 65 3.84 -14.45 5.17
C THR A 65 3.02 -13.29 4.62
N SER A 66 2.63 -13.38 3.35
CA SER A 66 1.73 -12.43 2.71
C SER A 66 0.39 -12.36 3.46
N GLY A 67 -0.25 -11.20 3.43
CA GLY A 67 -1.62 -11.04 3.89
C GLY A 67 -2.61 -11.88 3.10
N SER A 68 -3.89 -11.81 3.46
CA SER A 68 -4.94 -12.52 2.72
C SER A 68 -6.30 -11.84 2.84
N GLY A 69 -7.29 -12.35 2.10
CA GLY A 69 -8.65 -11.82 2.10
C GLY A 69 -8.90 -10.67 1.12
N GLY A 70 -7.85 -10.16 0.48
CA GLY A 70 -7.91 -9.15 -0.55
C GLY A 70 -7.97 -9.71 -1.98
N SER A 71 -7.41 -8.99 -2.93
CA SER A 71 -7.31 -9.42 -4.34
C SER A 71 -6.01 -8.93 -4.98
N SER A 72 -5.50 -9.68 -5.95
CA SER A 72 -4.37 -9.21 -6.76
C SER A 72 -4.78 -8.05 -7.67
N VAL A 73 -3.85 -7.12 -7.89
CA VAL A 73 -3.96 -5.98 -8.80
C VAL A 73 -2.81 -6.05 -9.79
N THR A 74 -3.12 -5.99 -11.09
CA THR A 74 -2.09 -5.93 -12.14
C THR A 74 -1.53 -4.51 -12.22
N PRO A 75 -0.24 -4.28 -11.85
CA PRO A 75 0.35 -2.96 -11.96
C PRO A 75 0.39 -2.51 -13.42
N GLN A 76 0.06 -1.24 -13.66
CA GLN A 76 0.12 -0.63 -14.97
C GLN A 76 1.42 0.16 -15.10
N PRO A 77 2.19 -0.03 -16.18
CA PRO A 77 3.31 0.86 -16.47
C PRO A 77 2.79 2.29 -16.70
N THR A 78 3.51 3.30 -16.22
CA THR A 78 3.13 4.70 -16.46
C THR A 78 3.58 5.21 -17.82
N ASP A 79 4.47 4.47 -18.49
CA ASP A 79 4.93 4.68 -19.84
C ASP A 79 4.48 3.50 -20.71
N ASP A 80 3.79 3.77 -21.82
CA ASP A 80 3.15 2.75 -22.66
C ASP A 80 4.16 1.81 -23.33
N ASP A 81 5.40 2.26 -23.53
CA ASP A 81 6.49 1.46 -24.11
C ASP A 81 7.18 0.55 -23.06
N THR A 82 6.70 0.55 -21.82
CA THR A 82 7.27 -0.23 -20.73
C THR A 82 6.57 -1.57 -20.54
N ALA A 83 7.36 -2.65 -20.50
CA ALA A 83 6.85 -4.00 -20.19
C ALA A 83 6.18 -4.08 -18.81
N SER A 84 5.24 -5.01 -18.65
CA SER A 84 4.55 -5.28 -17.38
C SER A 84 5.51 -5.50 -16.21
N ALA A 85 5.10 -5.05 -15.01
CA ALA A 85 5.84 -5.28 -13.77
C ALA A 85 5.95 -6.78 -13.46
N ALA A 86 7.08 -7.21 -12.89
CA ALA A 86 7.21 -8.55 -12.30
C ALA A 86 6.85 -8.56 -10.81
N ALA A 87 6.79 -7.40 -10.15
CA ALA A 87 6.27 -7.25 -8.80
C ALA A 87 4.79 -7.65 -8.74
N THR A 88 4.41 -8.31 -7.66
CA THR A 88 3.01 -8.65 -7.37
C THR A 88 2.45 -7.59 -6.43
N VAL A 89 1.25 -7.09 -6.74
CA VAL A 89 0.51 -6.17 -5.87
C VAL A 89 -0.80 -6.81 -5.47
N GLU A 90 -1.11 -6.76 -4.17
CA GLU A 90 -2.39 -7.12 -3.61
C GLU A 90 -3.04 -5.88 -2.97
N ARG A 91 -4.37 -5.84 -2.98
CA ARG A 91 -5.16 -4.77 -2.38
C ARG A 91 -6.08 -5.31 -1.30
N ASN A 92 -6.29 -4.51 -0.26
CA ASN A 92 -7.28 -4.73 0.79
C ASN A 92 -7.22 -6.12 1.43
N ASN A 93 -6.02 -6.57 1.83
CA ASN A 93 -5.85 -7.82 2.56
C ASN A 93 -6.35 -7.65 4.00
N THR A 94 -7.50 -8.25 4.32
CA THR A 94 -8.14 -8.19 5.65
C THR A 94 -7.40 -8.96 6.73
N THR A 95 -6.51 -9.89 6.33
CA THR A 95 -5.45 -10.39 7.20
C THR A 95 -4.16 -9.71 6.78
N VAL A 96 -3.55 -8.95 7.69
CA VAL A 96 -2.32 -8.21 7.41
C VAL A 96 -1.11 -9.14 7.25
N MET A 97 -0.10 -8.65 6.53
CA MET A 97 1.21 -9.29 6.41
C MET A 97 1.76 -9.70 7.78
N ALA A 98 2.26 -10.93 7.89
CA ALA A 98 2.81 -11.46 9.13
C ALA A 98 4.32 -11.71 9.02
N ALA A 99 5.03 -11.52 10.13
CA ALA A 99 6.49 -11.71 10.18
C ALA A 99 6.94 -13.13 9.78
N GLY A 100 6.11 -14.16 10.03
CA GLY A 100 6.50 -15.54 9.81
C GLY A 100 7.73 -15.91 10.63
N SER A 101 8.81 -16.31 9.95
CA SER A 101 10.15 -16.50 10.57
C SER A 101 11.12 -15.34 10.29
N GLY A 102 10.65 -14.33 9.56
CA GLY A 102 11.34 -13.07 9.34
C GLY A 102 10.96 -12.01 10.39
N SER A 103 11.00 -10.74 9.98
CA SER A 103 10.62 -9.59 10.80
C SER A 103 9.79 -8.59 10.01
N LEU A 104 8.98 -7.81 10.72
CA LEU A 104 8.33 -6.62 10.19
C LEU A 104 9.07 -5.40 10.74
N GLU A 105 9.42 -4.48 9.84
CA GLU A 105 10.04 -3.21 10.16
C GLU A 105 9.07 -2.09 9.82
N GLU A 106 8.55 -1.41 10.85
CA GLU A 106 7.78 -0.18 10.69
C GLU A 106 8.66 0.92 10.12
N LEU A 107 8.20 1.58 9.06
CA LEU A 107 8.94 2.65 8.39
C LEU A 107 8.36 4.02 8.71
N GLU A 108 7.04 4.17 8.67
CA GLU A 108 6.36 5.45 8.89
C GLU A 108 4.96 5.24 9.46
N VAL A 109 4.51 6.19 10.27
CA VAL A 109 3.19 6.22 10.90
C VAL A 109 2.55 7.58 10.63
N HIS A 110 1.31 7.57 10.18
CA HIS A 110 0.55 8.77 9.87
C HIS A 110 -0.87 8.69 10.46
N ALA A 111 -1.41 9.83 10.86
CA ALA A 111 -2.82 9.97 11.22
C ALA A 111 -3.56 10.65 10.06
N TRP A 112 -4.44 9.91 9.39
CA TRP A 112 -5.21 10.41 8.26
C TRP A 112 -6.58 10.92 8.69
N ASN A 113 -6.85 12.20 8.44
CA ASN A 113 -8.19 12.76 8.52
C ASN A 113 -8.97 12.43 7.24
N ILE A 114 -10.04 11.64 7.39
CA ILE A 114 -10.79 11.09 6.25
C ILE A 114 -11.58 12.12 5.43
N ARG A 115 -11.62 13.41 5.85
CA ARG A 115 -12.31 14.49 5.11
C ARG A 115 -11.59 14.92 3.84
N ALA A 116 -10.31 14.62 3.73
CA ALA A 116 -9.52 14.98 2.57
C ALA A 116 -8.72 13.78 2.07
N PRO A 117 -8.42 13.71 0.75
CA PRO A 117 -7.43 12.77 0.25
C PRO A 117 -6.10 13.00 0.95
N PHE A 118 -5.42 11.92 1.31
CA PHE A 118 -4.04 11.98 1.75
C PHE A 118 -3.15 11.46 0.64
N ILE A 119 -2.22 12.31 0.21
CA ILE A 119 -1.25 12.02 -0.84
C ILE A 119 0.13 12.16 -0.21
N MET A 120 0.91 11.09 -0.21
CA MET A 120 2.29 11.06 0.25
C MET A 120 3.21 10.80 -0.93
N PHE A 121 4.13 11.72 -1.19
CA PHE A 121 5.21 11.55 -2.15
C PHE A 121 6.54 11.65 -1.43
N TYR A 122 7.39 10.65 -1.65
CA TYR A 122 8.69 10.59 -1.01
C TYR A 122 9.72 11.38 -1.83
N PRO A 123 10.51 12.28 -1.20
CA PRO A 123 11.72 12.76 -1.83
C PRO A 123 12.68 11.58 -2.07
N PRO A 124 13.57 11.66 -3.08
CA PRO A 124 14.40 10.53 -3.51
C PRO A 124 15.14 9.80 -2.38
N GLU A 125 15.62 10.54 -1.37
CA GLU A 125 16.43 10.04 -0.27
C GLU A 125 15.63 9.28 0.79
N LEU A 126 14.31 9.49 0.84
CA LEU A 126 13.42 8.88 1.84
C LEU A 126 12.57 7.75 1.29
N ARG A 127 12.69 7.42 -0.01
CA ARG A 127 11.89 6.37 -0.63
C ARG A 127 12.10 5.02 0.04
N PRO A 128 11.04 4.37 0.54
CA PRO A 128 11.12 2.98 0.98
C PRO A 128 11.62 2.10 -0.16
N LYS A 129 12.69 1.34 0.11
CA LYS A 129 13.23 0.34 -0.81
C LYS A 129 13.11 -1.05 -0.19
N ILE A 130 12.57 -1.97 -0.96
CA ILE A 130 12.51 -3.39 -0.63
C ILE A 130 13.41 -4.19 -1.57
N LYS A 131 14.21 -5.09 -1.00
CA LYS A 131 15.09 -5.98 -1.76
C LYS A 131 14.25 -7.03 -2.50
N ALA A 132 14.89 -7.76 -3.41
CA ALA A 132 14.28 -8.89 -4.10
C ALA A 132 13.60 -9.86 -3.11
N SER A 133 12.40 -10.33 -3.46
CA SER A 133 11.53 -11.20 -2.66
C SER A 133 11.05 -10.64 -1.31
N ALA A 134 11.40 -9.41 -0.94
CA ALA A 134 10.84 -8.76 0.24
C ALA A 134 9.47 -8.14 -0.06
N ARG A 135 8.80 -7.68 1.00
CA ARG A 135 7.45 -7.10 0.92
C ARG A 135 7.39 -5.71 1.53
N TRP A 136 6.50 -4.89 1.00
CA TRP A 136 6.11 -3.61 1.57
C TRP A 136 4.59 -3.55 1.68
N THR A 137 4.06 -2.99 2.77
CA THR A 137 2.62 -2.73 2.91
C THR A 137 2.34 -1.28 3.22
N LEU A 138 1.18 -0.80 2.76
CA LEU A 138 0.46 0.32 3.36
C LEU A 138 -0.69 -0.28 4.17
N GLU A 139 -0.54 -0.23 5.48
CA GLU A 139 -1.44 -0.84 6.45
C GLU A 139 -2.35 0.21 7.08
N LEU A 140 -3.62 -0.14 7.24
CA LEU A 140 -4.59 0.59 8.05
C LEU A 140 -4.68 -0.10 9.41
N GLU A 141 -3.99 0.42 10.42
CA GLU A 141 -3.93 -0.19 11.76
C GLU A 141 -5.11 0.17 12.67
N THR A 142 -5.92 1.16 12.27
CA THR A 142 -7.14 1.54 12.99
C THR A 142 -8.34 1.22 12.13
N ALA A 143 -9.21 0.33 12.61
CA ALA A 143 -10.48 0.04 11.94
C ALA A 143 -11.37 1.30 11.94
N PRO A 144 -12.02 1.64 10.81
CA PRO A 144 -13.06 2.66 10.77
C PRO A 144 -14.18 2.37 11.77
N ALA A 145 -14.77 3.41 12.35
CA ALA A 145 -15.91 3.24 13.28
C ALA A 145 -17.14 2.65 12.57
N ASP A 146 -17.33 3.05 11.30
CA ASP A 146 -18.33 2.57 10.37
C ASP A 146 -17.74 2.32 8.98
N SER A 147 -18.52 1.66 8.12
CA SER A 147 -18.02 1.16 6.83
C SER A 147 -17.76 2.29 5.83
N ILE A 148 -16.51 2.72 5.70
CA ILE A 148 -16.12 3.70 4.69
C ILE A 148 -15.85 3.09 3.32
N THR A 149 -16.16 3.82 2.25
CA THR A 149 -15.83 3.43 0.87
C THR A 149 -14.56 4.14 0.42
N MET A 150 -13.46 3.41 0.34
CA MET A 150 -12.12 3.91 0.05
C MET A 150 -11.69 3.68 -1.40
N SER A 151 -10.81 4.55 -1.87
CA SER A 151 -9.99 4.36 -3.07
C SER A 151 -8.54 4.72 -2.76
N GLY A 152 -7.60 4.14 -3.50
CA GLY A 152 -6.19 4.43 -3.30
C GLY A 152 -5.35 4.12 -4.53
N THR A 153 -4.17 4.74 -4.59
CA THR A 153 -3.17 4.53 -5.64
C THR A 153 -1.78 4.45 -5.01
N VAL A 154 -0.94 3.53 -5.48
CA VAL A 154 0.49 3.44 -5.13
C VAL A 154 1.34 3.57 -6.39
N TRP A 155 2.44 4.31 -6.29
CA TRP A 155 3.43 4.50 -7.35
C TRP A 155 4.77 3.91 -6.92
N PHE A 156 5.37 3.10 -7.78
CA PHE A 156 6.62 2.42 -7.47
C PHE A 156 7.47 2.21 -8.72
N GLU A 157 8.74 1.88 -8.50
CA GLU A 157 9.74 1.57 -9.51
C GLU A 157 10.26 0.14 -9.33
N GLU A 158 10.50 -0.54 -10.45
CA GLU A 158 11.14 -1.87 -10.55
C GLU A 158 12.28 -1.87 -11.58
#